data_AF-A0A8S1TZD5-F1
#
_entry.id   AF-A0A8S1TZD5-F1
#
_cell.length_a   1.000
_cell.length_b   1.000
_cell.length_c   1.000
_cell.angle_alpha   90.00
_cell.angle_beta   90.00
_cell.angle_gamma   90.00
#
_symmetry.space_group_name_H-M   'P 1'
#
loop_
_entity.id
_entity.type
_entity.pdbx_description
1 polymer ?
#
loop_
_entity_poly.entity_id
_entity_poly.type
_entity_poly.pdbx_seq_one_letter_code
_entity_poly.pdbx_strand_id
1 'polypeptide(L)'
;MNSLGTVNCDLDQYDEAEKNFCESVALYKKLNGDKHSSVADKYNNLGIVKRKKGEFEKAIKHYESAYQIKEQIFGENNLGGAVILQNIAIAHKKLKNMIKLSNILKVHCKSKNYYVEIAVQSFVQLMIIWREFIMKNSSLIWQSHSIQLLLKSIGTLIVQLIEII
;
A
#
# COMPACT_ATOMS: atom_id res chain seq x y z
N MET A 1 -1.40 19.91 9.79
CA MET A 1 0.04 20.18 9.53
C MET A 1 0.70 19.20 8.53
N ASN A 2 -0.03 18.48 7.67
CA ASN A 2 0.60 17.70 6.57
C ASN A 2 0.90 18.59 5.35
N SER A 3 -0.01 19.52 5.05
CA SER A 3 0.01 20.30 3.81
C SER A 3 1.11 21.37 3.74
N LEU A 4 1.50 21.98 4.87
CA LEU A 4 2.52 23.04 4.88
C LEU A 4 3.93 22.50 4.58
N GLY A 5 4.26 21.31 5.11
CA GLY A 5 5.56 20.69 4.85
C GLY A 5 5.72 20.22 3.40
N THR A 6 4.64 19.76 2.75
CA THR A 6 4.65 19.44 1.31
C THR A 6 4.77 20.71 0.47
N VAL A 7 4.02 21.76 0.79
CA VAL A 7 4.11 23.06 0.09
C VAL A 7 5.52 23.65 0.19
N ASN A 8 6.15 23.63 1.37
CA ASN A 8 7.53 24.13 1.53
C ASN A 8 8.55 23.27 0.77
N CYS A 9 8.27 21.97 0.61
CA CYS A 9 9.06 21.08 -0.25
C CYS A 9 8.96 21.43 -1.74
N ASP A 10 7.88 22.05 -2.16
CA ASP A 10 7.63 22.45 -3.55
C ASP A 10 8.13 23.88 -3.83
N LEU A 11 8.37 24.66 -2.76
CA LEU A 11 9.00 25.99 -2.79
C LEU A 11 10.53 25.95 -2.56
N ASP A 12 11.16 24.77 -2.60
CA ASP A 12 12.58 24.54 -2.29
C ASP A 12 13.03 24.99 -0.88
N GLN A 13 12.08 25.25 0.03
CA GLN A 13 12.32 25.63 1.43
C GLN A 13 12.51 24.40 2.31
N TYR A 14 13.56 23.62 2.02
CA TYR A 14 13.75 22.31 2.61
C TYR A 14 14.05 22.32 4.12
N ASP A 15 14.70 23.37 4.64
CA ASP A 15 14.97 23.51 6.08
C ASP A 15 13.70 23.75 6.89
N GLU A 16 12.79 24.56 6.34
CA GLU A 16 11.52 24.85 6.99
C GLU A 16 10.54 23.67 6.89
N ALA A 17 10.55 22.96 5.77
CA ALA A 17 9.84 21.68 5.62
C ALA A 17 10.32 20.65 6.66
N GLU A 18 11.64 20.51 6.84
CA GLU A 18 12.23 19.60 7.82
C GLU A 18 11.82 19.95 9.25
N LYS A 19 11.91 21.23 9.64
CA LYS A 19 11.47 21.71 10.96
C LYS A 19 9.99 21.38 11.20
N ASN A 20 9.12 21.72 10.24
CA ASN A 20 7.68 21.46 10.34
C ASN A 20 7.34 19.98 10.49
N PHE A 21 8.02 19.10 9.74
CA PHE A 21 7.81 17.66 9.88
C PHE A 21 8.35 17.10 11.20
N CYS A 22 9.50 17.58 11.68
CA CYS A 22 10.05 17.18 12.98
C CYS A 22 9.13 17.57 14.15
N GLU A 23 8.64 18.81 14.17
CA GLU A 23 7.66 19.26 15.17
C GLU A 23 6.38 18.44 15.11
N SER A 24 5.90 18.14 13.90
CA SER A 24 4.73 17.29 13.71
C SER A 24 4.97 15.86 14.21
N VAL A 25 6.15 15.27 14.02
CA VAL A 25 6.49 13.94 14.57
C VAL A 25 6.43 13.96 16.09
N ALA A 26 7.05 14.96 16.73
CA ALA A 26 7.06 15.07 18.19
C ALA A 26 5.64 15.19 18.78
N LEU A 27 4.79 16.02 18.15
CA LEU A 27 3.40 16.18 18.57
C LEU A 27 2.60 14.89 18.44
N TYR A 28 2.66 14.23 17.28
CA TYR A 28 1.89 13.01 17.04
C TYR A 28 2.38 11.83 17.87
N LYS A 29 3.69 11.73 18.14
CA LYS A 29 4.23 10.76 19.10
C LYS A 29 3.66 10.95 20.50
N LYS A 30 3.53 12.20 20.94
CA LYS A 30 2.95 12.53 22.26
C LYS A 30 1.45 12.22 22.33
N LEU A 31 0.70 12.42 21.25
CA LEU A 31 -0.75 12.26 21.22
C LEU A 31 -1.20 10.81 20.95
N ASN A 32 -0.54 10.12 20.02
CA ASN A 32 -1.00 8.84 19.47
C ASN A 32 0.00 7.70 19.69
N GLY A 33 1.14 7.96 20.34
CA GLY A 33 2.23 7.01 20.53
C GLY A 33 3.13 6.86 19.29
N ASP A 34 4.26 6.18 19.47
CA ASP A 34 5.31 6.03 18.45
C ASP A 34 4.90 5.16 17.25
N LYS A 35 3.88 4.31 17.41
CA LYS A 35 3.49 3.28 16.44
C LYS A 35 2.22 3.63 15.67
N HIS A 36 1.97 4.91 15.41
CA HIS A 36 0.81 5.35 14.65
C HIS A 36 1.13 5.51 13.16
N SER A 37 0.20 5.13 12.29
CA SER A 37 0.34 5.21 10.82
C SER A 37 0.72 6.63 10.35
N SER A 38 0.17 7.66 11.01
CA SER A 38 0.50 9.06 10.73
C SER A 38 1.95 9.42 11.06
N VAL A 39 2.58 8.82 12.08
CA VAL A 39 3.99 9.05 12.41
C VAL A 39 4.88 8.51 11.28
N ALA A 40 4.53 7.35 10.72
CA ALA A 40 5.23 6.81 9.56
C ALA A 40 5.13 7.71 8.32
N ASP A 41 3.97 8.31 8.06
CA ASP A 41 3.79 9.22 6.92
C ASP A 41 4.72 10.45 7.05
N LYS A 42 4.91 10.96 8.28
CA LYS A 42 5.86 12.06 8.54
C LYS A 42 7.31 11.66 8.33
N TYR A 43 7.70 10.47 8.79
CA TYR A 43 9.04 9.95 8.52
C TYR A 43 9.29 9.75 7.02
N ASN A 44 8.30 9.28 6.26
CA ASN A 44 8.41 9.21 4.81
C ASN A 44 8.61 10.62 4.20
N ASN A 45 7.89 11.63 4.66
CA ASN A 45 8.05 12.99 4.18
C ASN A 45 9.43 13.59 4.54
N LEU A 46 9.95 13.35 5.74
CA LEU A 46 11.33 13.71 6.11
C LEU A 46 12.35 13.05 5.18
N GLY A 47 12.13 11.78 4.83
CA GLY A 47 12.94 11.09 3.83
C GLY A 47 12.92 11.78 2.46
N ILE A 48 11.74 12.26 2.02
CA ILE A 48 11.61 13.01 0.76
C ILE A 48 12.40 14.32 0.80
N VAL A 49 12.29 15.08 1.90
CA VAL A 49 13.04 16.33 2.10
C VAL A 49 14.55 16.06 1.99
N LYS A 50 15.05 15.05 2.72
CA LYS A 50 16.48 14.68 2.69
C LYS A 50 16.94 14.22 1.32
N ARG A 51 16.11 13.44 0.61
CA ARG A 51 16.41 13.02 -0.77
C ARG A 51 16.48 14.21 -1.74
N LYS A 52 15.59 15.19 -1.60
CA LYS A 52 15.61 16.42 -2.42
C LYS A 52 16.86 17.27 -2.13
N LYS A 53 17.33 17.31 -0.87
CA LYS A 53 18.62 17.92 -0.48
C LYS A 53 19.87 17.14 -0.93
N GLY A 54 19.72 15.95 -1.51
CA GLY A 54 20.85 15.07 -1.88
C GLY A 54 21.44 14.27 -0.72
N GLU A 55 20.85 14.34 0.47
CA GLU A 55 21.27 13.62 1.68
C GLU A 55 20.69 12.19 1.69
N PHE A 56 21.07 11.35 0.72
CA PHE A 56 20.44 10.05 0.46
C PHE A 56 20.52 9.07 1.64
N GLU A 57 21.63 9.01 2.38
CA GLU A 57 21.80 8.12 3.53
C GLU A 57 20.84 8.48 4.66
N LYS A 58 20.64 9.78 4.91
CA LYS A 58 19.67 10.25 5.91
C LYS A 58 18.24 10.01 5.43
N ALA A 59 17.97 10.17 4.14
CA ALA A 59 16.68 9.84 3.55
C ALA A 59 16.32 8.36 3.78
N ILE A 60 17.26 7.45 3.53
CA ILE A 60 17.09 6.01 3.77
C ILE A 60 16.73 5.73 5.23
N LYS A 61 17.44 6.31 6.20
CA LYS A 61 17.14 6.11 7.63
C LYS A 61 15.70 6.51 7.99
N HIS A 62 15.23 7.63 7.45
CA HIS A 62 13.86 8.09 7.68
C HIS A 62 12.83 7.17 7.01
N TYR A 63 13.08 6.74 5.77
CA TYR A 63 12.22 5.78 5.09
C TYR A 63 12.19 4.42 5.80
N GLU A 64 13.33 3.90 6.27
CA GLU A 64 13.39 2.64 7.04
C GLU A 64 12.56 2.75 8.34
N SER A 65 12.64 3.89 9.03
CA SER A 65 11.82 4.16 10.23
C SER A 65 10.31 4.16 9.89
N ALA A 66 9.92 4.79 8.78
CA ALA A 66 8.54 4.80 8.31
C ALA A 66 8.06 3.38 7.95
N TYR A 67 8.90 2.61 7.26
CA TYR A 67 8.59 1.25 6.85
C TYR A 67 8.39 0.34 8.06
N GLN A 68 9.29 0.39 9.05
CA GLN A 68 9.17 -0.39 10.29
C GLN A 68 7.88 -0.11 11.05
N ILE A 69 7.46 1.16 11.16
CA ILE A 69 6.21 1.51 11.83
C ILE A 69 5.02 0.92 11.05
N LYS A 70 4.99 1.07 9.73
CA LYS A 70 3.89 0.52 8.92
C LYS A 70 3.88 -1.01 8.93
N GLU A 71 5.04 -1.66 8.93
CA GLU A 71 5.18 -3.12 9.08
C GLU A 71 4.68 -3.60 10.46
N GLN A 72 4.94 -2.86 11.54
CA GLN A 72 4.39 -3.21 12.85
C GLN A 72 2.87 -3.06 12.94
N ILE A 73 2.28 -2.11 12.20
CA ILE A 73 0.83 -1.86 12.21
C ILE A 73 0.09 -2.87 11.30
N PHE A 74 0.63 -3.13 10.11
CA PHE A 74 -0.05 -3.87 9.05
C PHE A 74 0.55 -5.27 8.80
N GLY A 75 1.62 -5.63 9.52
CA GLY A 75 2.39 -6.86 9.29
C GLY A 75 3.23 -6.80 8.01
N GLU A 76 3.70 -7.96 7.55
CA GLU A 76 4.41 -8.13 6.26
C GLU A 76 3.54 -7.70 5.04
N ASN A 77 2.23 -7.55 5.25
CA ASN A 77 1.21 -7.28 4.24
C ASN A 77 0.87 -5.79 4.13
N ASN A 78 1.90 -4.96 3.96
CA ASN A 78 1.81 -3.51 4.12
C ASN A 78 1.90 -2.76 2.78
N LEU A 79 0.76 -2.53 2.13
CA LEU A 79 0.60 -1.63 0.97
C LEU A 79 1.18 -0.23 1.22
N GLY A 80 1.02 0.31 2.43
CA GLY A 80 1.59 1.60 2.82
C GLY A 80 3.12 1.61 2.80
N GLY A 81 3.74 0.43 2.99
CA GLY A 81 5.16 0.20 2.87
C GLY A 81 5.65 0.19 1.43
N ALA A 82 4.81 -0.13 0.44
CA ALA A 82 5.22 -0.25 -0.95
C ALA A 82 5.76 1.07 -1.54
N VAL A 83 5.09 2.19 -1.23
CA VAL A 83 5.55 3.55 -1.61
C VAL A 83 6.87 3.90 -0.92
N ILE A 84 7.00 3.54 0.35
CA ILE A 84 8.23 3.77 1.13
C ILE A 84 9.38 2.95 0.54
N LEU A 85 9.17 1.67 0.24
CA LEU A 85 10.16 0.80 -0.42
C LEU A 85 10.59 1.36 -1.78
N GLN A 86 9.66 1.91 -2.57
CA GLN A 86 10.00 2.58 -3.82
C GLN A 86 10.93 3.79 -3.59
N ASN A 87 10.65 4.60 -2.57
CA ASN A 87 11.52 5.73 -2.23
C ASN A 87 12.91 5.30 -1.75
N ILE A 88 13.01 4.21 -0.95
CA ILE A 88 14.29 3.62 -0.54
C ILE A 88 15.05 3.09 -1.76
N ALA A 89 14.37 2.43 -2.70
CA ALA A 89 14.96 1.93 -3.94
C ALA A 89 15.55 3.07 -4.78
N ILE A 90 14.84 4.19 -4.93
CA ILE A 90 15.34 5.38 -5.64
C ILE A 90 16.59 5.94 -4.96
N ALA A 91 16.60 6.04 -3.64
CA ALA A 91 17.75 6.52 -2.87
C ALA A 91 18.96 5.58 -3.02
N HIS A 92 18.78 4.26 -2.92
CA HIS A 92 19.87 3.30 -3.15
C HIS A 92 20.38 3.27 -4.58
N LYS A 93 19.51 3.46 -5.58
CA LYS A 93 19.92 3.60 -6.98
C LYS A 93 20.85 4.80 -7.17
N LYS A 94 20.57 5.93 -6.50
CA LYS A 94 21.44 7.12 -6.51
C LYS A 94 22.78 6.86 -5.83
N LEU A 95 22.79 6.09 -4.74
CA LEU A 95 24.00 5.64 -4.06
C LEU A 95 24.73 4.47 -4.75
N LYS A 96 24.25 4.00 -5.91
CA LYS A 96 24.77 2.83 -6.64
C LYS A 96 24.85 1.56 -5.79
N ASN A 97 24.02 1.44 -4.74
CA ASN A 97 23.98 0.25 -3.88
C ASN A 97 23.01 -0.80 -4.45
N MET A 98 23.53 -1.61 -5.37
CA MET A 98 22.74 -2.58 -6.14
C MET A 98 22.23 -3.77 -5.30
N ILE A 99 22.98 -4.17 -4.26
CA ILE A 99 22.62 -5.31 -3.40
C ILE A 99 21.39 -4.98 -2.55
N LYS A 100 21.35 -3.79 -1.94
CA LYS A 100 20.16 -3.37 -1.19
C LYS A 100 18.96 -3.13 -2.10
N LEU A 101 19.18 -2.58 -3.29
CA LEU A 101 18.13 -2.36 -4.28
C LEU A 101 17.44 -3.68 -4.70
N SER A 102 18.20 -4.74 -4.99
CA SER A 102 17.63 -6.03 -5.40
C SER A 102 16.77 -6.66 -4.29
N ASN A 103 17.21 -6.58 -3.03
CA ASN A 103 16.45 -7.07 -1.88
C ASN A 103 15.13 -6.31 -1.71
N ILE A 104 15.15 -4.98 -1.84
CA ILE A 104 13.94 -4.15 -1.74
C ILE A 104 12.94 -4.48 -2.84
N LEU A 105 13.39 -4.64 -4.09
CA LEU A 105 12.52 -5.03 -5.20
C LEU A 105 11.89 -6.41 -4.96
N LYS A 106 12.65 -7.37 -4.40
CA LYS A 106 12.13 -8.69 -4.05
C LYS A 106 11.02 -8.62 -3.00
N VAL A 107 11.20 -7.81 -1.94
CA VAL A 107 10.17 -7.60 -0.90
C VAL A 107 8.95 -6.90 -1.48
N HIS A 108 9.14 -5.87 -2.30
CA HIS A 108 8.04 -5.14 -2.96
C HIS A 108 7.20 -6.05 -3.86
N CYS A 109 7.84 -6.92 -4.67
CA CYS A 109 7.13 -7.87 -5.53
C CYS A 109 6.34 -8.91 -4.73
N LYS A 110 6.91 -9.43 -3.63
CA LYS A 110 6.19 -10.34 -2.73
C LYS A 110 4.93 -9.70 -2.16
N SER A 111 5.05 -8.47 -1.65
CA SER A 111 3.92 -7.72 -1.12
C SER A 111 2.82 -7.55 -2.17
N LYS A 112 3.17 -7.20 -3.42
CA LYS A 112 2.21 -7.05 -4.52
C LYS A 112 1.50 -8.35 -4.89
N ASN A 113 2.22 -9.46 -4.98
CA ASN A 113 1.64 -10.76 -5.36
C ASN A 113 0.66 -11.30 -4.30
N TYR A 114 0.94 -11.08 -3.02
CA TYR A 114 0.06 -11.52 -1.93
C TYR A 114 -1.36 -10.91 -2.01
N TYR A 115 -1.50 -9.66 -2.48
CA TYR A 115 -2.82 -9.05 -2.68
C TYR A 115 -3.61 -9.72 -3.80
N VAL A 116 -2.93 -10.11 -4.89
CA VAL A 116 -3.56 -10.86 -5.98
C VAL A 116 -4.07 -12.20 -5.42
N GLU A 117 -3.28 -12.87 -4.57
CA GLU A 117 -3.70 -14.12 -3.91
C GLU A 117 -4.94 -13.93 -3.02
N ILE A 118 -5.01 -12.89 -2.18
CA ILE A 118 -6.21 -12.62 -1.35
C ILE A 118 -7.44 -12.32 -2.22
N ALA A 119 -7.28 -11.50 -3.26
CA ALA A 119 -8.37 -11.15 -4.15
C ALA A 119 -8.93 -12.40 -4.85
N VAL A 120 -8.04 -13.26 -5.34
CA VAL A 120 -8.39 -14.55 -5.93
C VAL A 120 -9.07 -15.46 -4.91
N GLN A 121 -8.53 -15.60 -3.69
CA GLN A 121 -9.13 -16.42 -2.63
C GLN A 121 -10.54 -15.93 -2.24
N SER A 122 -10.71 -14.63 -2.07
CA SER A 122 -12.01 -14.02 -1.73
C SER A 122 -13.03 -14.26 -2.84
N PHE A 123 -12.60 -14.14 -4.10
CA PHE A 123 -13.43 -14.42 -5.26
C PHE A 123 -13.85 -15.89 -5.32
N VAL A 124 -12.91 -16.83 -5.12
CA VAL A 124 -13.19 -18.27 -5.06
C VAL A 124 -14.19 -18.58 -3.94
N GLN A 125 -14.03 -17.96 -2.76
CA GLN A 125 -14.96 -18.14 -1.65
C GLN A 125 -16.38 -17.66 -1.98
N LEU A 126 -16.51 -16.50 -2.63
CA LEU A 126 -17.79 -15.97 -3.13
C LEU A 126 -18.45 -16.93 -4.12
N MET A 127 -17.67 -17.52 -5.03
CA MET A 127 -18.16 -18.51 -6.00
C MET A 127 -18.68 -19.78 -5.32
N ILE A 128 -18.01 -20.25 -4.26
CA ILE A 128 -18.46 -21.40 -3.47
C ILE A 128 -19.80 -21.10 -2.79
N ILE A 129 -19.90 -19.96 -2.10
CA ILE A 129 -21.14 -19.54 -1.42
C ILE A 129 -22.29 -19.41 -2.42
N TRP A 130 -22.02 -18.81 -3.58
CA TRP A 130 -23.01 -18.65 -4.64
C TRP A 130 -23.48 -19.99 -5.22
N ARG A 131 -22.55 -20.94 -5.43
CA ARG A 131 -22.88 -22.30 -5.84
C ARG A 131 -23.79 -22.99 -4.82
N GLU A 132 -23.47 -22.91 -3.54
CA GLU A 132 -24.29 -23.48 -2.47
C GLU A 132 -25.69 -22.88 -2.43
N PHE A 133 -25.80 -21.56 -2.58
CA PHE A 133 -27.07 -20.85 -2.67
C PHE A 133 -27.94 -21.33 -3.85
N ILE A 134 -27.34 -21.52 -5.03
CA ILE A 134 -28.04 -22.04 -6.22
C ILE A 134 -28.52 -23.48 -5.98
N MET A 135 -27.67 -24.35 -5.42
CA MET A 135 -28.07 -25.73 -5.17
C MET A 135 -29.24 -25.82 -4.19
N LYS A 136 -29.24 -25.01 -3.13
CA LYS A 136 -30.29 -24.98 -2.10
C LYS A 136 -31.63 -24.44 -2.63
N ASN A 137 -31.62 -23.56 -3.62
CA ASN A 137 -32.81 -22.94 -4.20
C ASN A 137 -33.11 -23.41 -5.63
N SER A 138 -32.52 -24.53 -6.05
CA SER A 138 -32.54 -24.99 -7.44
C SER A 138 -33.95 -25.12 -8.02
N SER A 139 -34.90 -25.67 -7.26
CA SER A 139 -36.30 -25.82 -7.69
C SER A 139 -36.98 -24.49 -8.07
N LEU A 140 -36.68 -23.40 -7.35
CA LEU A 140 -37.22 -22.06 -7.62
C LEU A 140 -36.51 -21.40 -8.81
N ILE A 141 -35.20 -21.58 -8.89
CA ILE A 141 -34.35 -20.97 -9.92
C ILE A 141 -34.67 -21.55 -11.31
N TRP A 142 -34.91 -22.85 -11.40
CA TRP A 142 -35.21 -23.52 -12.67
C TRP A 142 -36.64 -23.26 -13.18
N GLN A 143 -37.54 -22.73 -12.35
CA GLN A 143 -38.90 -22.36 -12.74
C GLN A 143 -38.99 -20.93 -13.33
N SER A 144 -37.99 -20.07 -13.10
CA SER A 144 -38.01 -18.67 -13.54
C SER A 144 -37.01 -18.40 -14.67
N HIS A 145 -37.52 -18.17 -15.88
CA HIS A 145 -36.71 -17.85 -17.05
C HIS A 145 -35.89 -16.56 -16.88
N SER A 146 -36.43 -15.57 -16.17
CA SER A 146 -35.77 -14.30 -15.87
C SER A 146 -34.51 -14.50 -15.03
N ILE A 147 -34.56 -15.42 -14.05
CA ILE A 147 -33.42 -15.73 -13.17
C ILE A 147 -32.34 -16.47 -13.98
N GLN A 148 -32.71 -17.37 -14.89
CA GLN A 148 -31.76 -18.08 -15.76
C GLN A 148 -30.96 -17.13 -16.65
N LEU A 149 -31.61 -16.13 -17.26
CA LEU A 149 -30.95 -15.12 -18.08
C LEU A 149 -29.98 -14.26 -17.26
N LEU A 150 -30.37 -13.88 -16.04
CA LEU A 150 -29.54 -13.09 -15.15
C LEU A 150 -28.29 -13.86 -14.70
N LEU A 151 -28.43 -15.15 -14.37
CA LEU A 151 -27.30 -16.03 -14.05
C LEU A 151 -26.32 -16.17 -15.23
N LYS A 152 -26.84 -16.28 -16.46
CA LYS A 152 -26.02 -16.38 -17.67
C LYS A 152 -25.25 -15.08 -17.94
N SER A 153 -25.90 -13.93 -17.75
CA SER A 153 -25.24 -12.61 -17.87
C SER A 153 -24.14 -12.42 -16.83
N ILE A 154 -24.40 -12.75 -15.56
CA ILE A 154 -23.42 -12.68 -14.48
C ILE A 154 -22.22 -13.60 -14.75
N GLY A 155 -22.46 -14.83 -15.21
CA GLY A 155 -21.38 -15.76 -15.58
C GLY A 155 -20.50 -15.21 -16.70
N THR A 156 -21.09 -14.54 -17.69
CA THR A 156 -20.33 -13.94 -18.81
C THR A 156 -19.47 -12.76 -18.33
N LEU A 157 -20.02 -11.90 -17.46
CA LEU A 157 -19.30 -10.78 -16.86
C LEU A 157 -18.14 -11.24 -15.98
N ILE A 158 -18.33 -12.33 -15.23
CA ILE A 158 -17.28 -12.95 -14.41
C ILE A 158 -16.11 -13.43 -15.28
N VAL A 159 -16.39 -14.11 -16.40
CA VAL A 159 -15.34 -14.57 -17.34
C VAL A 159 -14.56 -13.39 -17.90
N GLN A 160 -15.23 -12.32 -18.31
CA GLN A 160 -14.58 -11.10 -18.81
C GLN A 160 -13.73 -10.40 -17.74
N LEU A 161 -14.17 -10.40 -16.49
CA LEU A 161 -13.40 -9.84 -15.37
C LEU A 161 -12.13 -10.63 -15.06
N ILE A 162 -12.17 -11.96 -15.20
CA ILE A 162 -10.99 -12.82 -14.99
C ILE A 162 -9.93 -12.59 -16.07
N GLU A 163 -10.33 -12.36 -17.33
CA GLU A 163 -9.39 -12.11 -18.44
C GLU A 163 -8.62 -10.77 -18.33
N ILE A 164 -9.05 -9.87 -17.45
CA ILE A 164 -8.47 -8.53 -17.26
C ILE A 164 -7.45 -8.49 -16.10
N ILE A 165 -7.45 -9.49 -15.21
CA ILE A 165 -6.58 -9.58 -14.02
C ILE A 165 -5.31 -10.37 -14.35
#